data_AF-A0A8H7LSB1-F1
#
_entry.id   AF-A0A8H7LSB1-F1
#
_cell.length_a   1.000
_cell.length_b   1.000
_cell.length_c   1.000
_cell.angle_alpha   90.00
_cell.angle_beta   90.00
_cell.angle_gamma   90.00
#
_symmetry.space_group_name_H-M   'P 1'
#
loop_
_entity.id
_entity.type
_entity.pdbx_description
1 polymer ?
#
loop_
_entity_poly.entity_id
_entity_poly.type
_entity_poly.pdbx_seq_one_letter_code
_entity_poly.pdbx_strand_id
1 'polypeptide(L)'
;MAHISAHENLLRVQAKPNYLTLTWTMTTPVLIGLGAIGAALVGRQLIKYGVIGGKRAADEWVKGGFKAKMDRKEALDILGLKYVLSLVPRILPPIHTQCLCREGPLVKQRFKDAHRNIMIANHPDRGGSPYLASKINEAKDLLEKQERGK
;
A
#
# COMPACT_ATOMS: atom_id res chain seq x y z
N MET A 1 -9.56 95.81 -3.54
CA MET A 1 -8.47 95.13 -4.26
C MET A 1 -7.78 94.16 -3.32
N ALA A 2 -8.34 92.97 -3.11
CA ALA A 2 -7.74 91.92 -2.28
C ALA A 2 -8.16 90.56 -2.84
N HIS A 3 -7.62 90.23 -4.01
CA HIS A 3 -7.69 88.87 -4.54
C HIS A 3 -6.31 88.55 -5.10
N ILE A 4 -5.88 87.31 -4.85
CA ILE A 4 -4.65 86.65 -5.33
C ILE A 4 -3.48 86.72 -4.33
N SER A 5 -3.56 85.92 -3.26
CA SER A 5 -2.36 85.37 -2.59
C SER A 5 -2.72 84.14 -1.75
N ALA A 6 -3.23 83.07 -2.38
CA ALA A 6 -3.54 81.83 -1.67
C ALA A 6 -3.55 80.60 -2.60
N HIS A 7 -2.55 80.45 -3.47
CA HIS A 7 -2.49 79.25 -4.34
C HIS A 7 -1.22 78.40 -4.25
N GLU A 8 -0.34 78.64 -3.28
CA GLU A 8 0.87 77.82 -3.10
C GLU A 8 1.08 77.40 -1.65
N ASN A 9 0.18 76.59 -1.06
CA ASN A 9 0.48 75.96 0.24
C ASN A 9 -0.35 74.71 0.58
N LEU A 10 -0.64 73.83 -0.39
CA LEU A 10 -1.39 72.59 -0.13
C LEU A 10 -0.84 71.33 -0.84
N LEU A 11 0.48 71.20 -1.02
CA LEU A 11 1.10 69.96 -1.52
C LEU A 11 2.18 69.36 -0.60
N ARG A 12 2.05 69.52 0.71
CA ARG A 12 2.79 68.71 1.70
C ARG A 12 1.92 68.33 2.90
N VAL A 13 0.73 67.79 2.65
CA VAL A 13 0.09 66.96 3.67
C VAL A 13 0.83 65.62 3.67
N GLN A 14 1.74 65.50 4.62
CA GLN A 14 2.48 64.30 5.00
C GLN A 14 1.60 63.04 4.90
N ALA A 15 1.79 62.25 3.84
CA ALA A 15 1.31 60.88 3.80
C ALA A 15 2.13 60.06 4.82
N LYS A 16 1.67 60.01 6.07
CA LYS A 16 2.19 59.03 7.03
C LYS A 16 1.85 57.63 6.49
N PRO A 17 2.83 56.77 6.18
CA PRO A 17 2.52 55.41 5.76
C PRO A 17 1.79 54.70 6.89
N ASN A 18 0.61 54.18 6.60
CA ASN A 18 -0.14 53.36 7.54
C ASN A 18 0.71 52.10 7.80
N TYR A 19 1.31 52.00 8.98
CA TYR A 19 2.10 50.82 9.40
C TYR A 19 1.32 49.51 9.24
N LEU A 20 -0.01 49.59 9.30
CA LEU A 20 -0.91 48.47 9.05
C LEU A 20 -0.78 47.93 7.62
N THR A 21 -0.66 48.76 6.58
CA THR A 21 -0.55 48.26 5.19
C THR A 21 0.86 47.76 4.84
N LEU A 22 1.87 48.15 5.62
CA LEU A 22 3.26 47.71 5.43
C LEU A 22 3.52 46.32 6.04
N THR A 23 2.77 45.93 7.08
CA THR A 23 2.89 44.59 7.67
C THR A 23 2.17 43.52 6.85
N TRP A 24 1.07 43.83 6.16
CA TRP A 24 0.35 42.85 5.33
C TRP A 24 1.10 42.44 4.06
N THR A 25 1.95 43.32 3.49
CA THR A 25 2.75 43.02 2.29
C THR A 25 3.99 42.18 2.59
N MET A 26 4.55 42.28 3.80
CA MET A 26 5.69 41.45 4.21
C MET A 26 5.28 40.13 4.87
N THR A 27 4.08 40.05 5.47
CA THR A 27 3.60 38.83 6.14
C THR A 27 3.06 37.78 5.16
N THR A 28 2.47 38.21 4.05
CA THR A 28 1.94 37.31 3.02
C THR A 28 3.00 36.39 2.39
N PRO A 29 4.17 36.87 1.93
CA PRO A 29 5.18 35.98 1.36
C PRO A 29 5.80 35.03 2.40
N VAL A 30 5.95 35.47 3.65
CA VAL A 30 6.51 34.64 4.74
C VAL A 30 5.57 33.49 5.11
N LEU A 31 4.26 33.76 5.19
CA LEU A 31 3.26 32.72 5.46
C LEU A 31 3.17 31.69 4.34
N ILE A 32 3.23 32.13 3.08
CA ILE A 32 3.24 31.22 1.92
C ILE A 32 4.50 30.34 1.93
N GLY A 33 5.66 30.93 2.23
CA GLY A 33 6.93 30.20 2.31
C GLY A 33 6.94 29.12 3.41
N LEU A 34 6.50 29.46 4.62
CA LEU A 34 6.44 28.51 5.75
C LEU A 34 5.38 27.42 5.53
N GLY A 35 4.22 27.77 4.98
CA GLY A 35 3.15 26.82 4.67
C GLY A 35 3.56 25.77 3.64
N ALA A 36 4.28 26.18 2.59
CA ALA A 36 4.77 25.27 1.55
C ALA A 36 5.78 24.24 2.10
N ILE A 37 6.71 24.67 2.96
CA ILE A 37 7.72 23.78 3.57
C ILE A 37 7.04 22.77 4.51
N GLY A 38 6.10 23.22 5.34
CA GLY A 38 5.33 22.34 6.23
C GLY A 38 4.54 21.27 5.48
N ALA A 39 3.81 21.68 4.43
CA ALA A 39 3.06 20.76 3.58
C ALA A 39 3.97 19.74 2.86
N ALA A 40 5.16 20.16 2.42
CA ALA A 40 6.12 19.27 1.76
C ALA A 40 6.66 18.18 2.71
N LEU A 41 6.97 18.53 3.96
CA LEU A 41 7.50 17.58 4.95
C LEU A 41 6.43 16.56 5.39
N VAL A 42 5.21 17.02 5.68
CA VAL A 42 4.09 16.15 6.04
C VAL A 42 3.69 15.27 4.86
N GLY A 43 3.60 15.86 3.66
CA GLY A 43 3.33 15.12 2.42
C GLY A 43 4.36 14.00 2.18
N ARG A 44 5.67 14.30 2.32
CA ARG A 44 6.73 13.30 2.19
C ARG A 44 6.61 12.18 3.23
N GLN A 45 6.23 12.51 4.45
CA GLN A 45 6.10 11.52 5.53
C GLN A 45 4.90 10.58 5.30
N LEU A 46 3.77 11.10 4.81
CA LEU A 46 2.60 10.30 4.47
C LEU A 46 2.84 9.37 3.26
N ILE A 47 3.62 9.81 2.27
CA ILE A 47 4.07 8.96 1.15
C ILE A 47 4.97 7.83 1.65
N LYS A 48 5.92 8.13 2.56
CA LYS A 48 6.81 7.10 3.14
C LYS A 48 6.05 6.05 3.94
N TYR A 49 5.03 6.44 4.70
CA TYR A 49 4.21 5.51 5.48
C TYR A 49 3.11 4.82 4.67
N GLY A 50 3.00 5.11 3.36
CA GLY A 50 2.04 4.48 2.47
C GLY A 50 0.58 4.86 2.75
N VAL A 51 0.35 6.02 3.40
CA VAL A 51 -0.99 6.54 3.70
C VAL A 51 -1.58 7.29 2.51
N ILE A 52 -0.73 7.95 1.71
CA ILE A 52 -1.12 8.65 0.48
C ILE A 52 -0.11 8.25 -0.59
N GLY A 53 -0.52 7.45 -1.59
CA GLY A 53 0.35 7.05 -2.71
C GLY A 53 0.81 5.58 -2.76
N GLY A 54 0.05 4.65 -2.17
CA GLY A 54 -0.12 3.31 -2.76
C GLY A 54 1.10 2.37 -2.88
N LYS A 55 2.17 2.51 -2.08
CA LYS A 55 3.22 1.47 -2.05
C LYS A 55 2.79 0.13 -1.44
N ARG A 56 1.63 0.07 -0.78
CA ARG A 56 1.06 -1.18 -0.23
C ARG A 56 0.12 -1.93 -1.18
N ALA A 57 -0.31 -1.29 -2.28
CA ALA A 57 -1.34 -1.80 -3.18
C ALA A 57 -0.91 -1.86 -4.65
N ALA A 58 0.35 -1.51 -4.95
CA ALA A 58 0.97 -2.04 -6.15
C ALA A 58 1.24 -3.50 -5.83
N ASP A 59 0.34 -4.39 -6.24
CA ASP A 59 0.60 -5.83 -6.28
C ASP A 59 1.99 -6.00 -6.86
N GLU A 60 2.93 -6.38 -6.00
CA GLU A 60 4.32 -6.54 -6.35
C GLU A 60 4.36 -7.83 -7.17
N TRP A 61 4.00 -7.70 -8.47
CA TRP A 61 4.09 -8.76 -9.44
C TRP A 61 5.46 -9.38 -9.29
N VAL A 62 5.49 -10.68 -9.01
CA VAL A 62 6.73 -11.41 -8.83
C VAL A 62 7.53 -11.24 -10.12
N LYS A 63 8.61 -10.46 -10.06
CA LYS A 63 9.43 -10.15 -11.23
C LYS A 63 10.23 -11.39 -11.59
N GLY A 64 9.80 -12.11 -12.63
CA GLY A 64 10.49 -13.30 -13.13
C GLY A 64 9.51 -14.38 -13.62
N GLY A 65 10.07 -15.49 -14.11
CA GLY A 65 9.31 -16.70 -14.40
C GLY A 65 9.31 -17.68 -13.22
N PHE A 66 8.64 -18.82 -13.39
CA PHE A 66 8.73 -19.92 -12.43
C PHE A 66 10.16 -20.42 -12.29
N LYS A 67 10.50 -20.93 -11.11
CA LYS A 67 11.80 -21.57 -10.90
C LYS A 67 11.91 -22.84 -11.75
N ALA A 68 13.16 -23.16 -12.12
CA ALA A 68 13.47 -24.39 -12.86
C ALA A 68 13.07 -25.66 -12.08
N LYS A 69 13.17 -25.61 -10.75
CA LYS A 69 12.68 -26.63 -9.82
C LYS A 69 11.67 -25.98 -8.89
N MET A 70 10.44 -26.49 -8.88
CA MET A 70 9.36 -25.92 -8.07
C MET A 70 9.68 -26.06 -6.57
N ASP A 71 9.63 -24.93 -5.85
CA ASP A 71 9.87 -24.87 -4.41
C ASP A 71 8.58 -25.00 -3.60
N ARG A 72 8.66 -25.47 -2.34
CA ARG A 72 7.48 -25.58 -1.44
C ARG A 72 6.75 -24.25 -1.26
N LYS A 73 7.49 -23.15 -1.17
CA LYS A 73 6.93 -21.79 -0.98
C LYS A 73 6.19 -21.34 -2.24
N GLU A 74 6.82 -21.50 -3.41
CA GLU A 74 6.24 -21.19 -4.71
C GLU A 74 4.98 -22.03 -4.97
N ALA A 75 4.99 -23.32 -4.61
CA ALA A 75 3.82 -24.18 -4.71
C ALA A 75 2.63 -23.68 -3.86
N LEU A 76 2.91 -23.11 -2.68
CA LEU A 76 1.89 -22.54 -1.81
C LEU A 76 1.37 -21.21 -2.36
N ASP A 77 2.27 -20.38 -2.89
CA ASP A 77 1.91 -19.11 -3.54
C ASP A 77 1.05 -19.35 -4.80
N ILE A 78 1.38 -20.36 -5.62
CA ILE A 78 0.59 -20.77 -6.80
C ILE A 78 -0.82 -21.19 -6.42
N LEU A 79 -0.98 -21.94 -5.33
CA LEU A 79 -2.30 -22.37 -4.85
C LEU A 79 -3.05 -21.28 -4.07
N GLY A 80 -2.45 -20.10 -3.89
CA GLY A 80 -3.01 -19.02 -3.06
C GLY A 80 -3.11 -19.41 -1.57
N LEU A 81 -2.36 -20.44 -1.16
CA LEU A 81 -2.32 -20.91 0.20
C LEU A 81 -1.25 -20.12 0.93
N LYS A 82 -1.67 -19.00 1.53
CA LYS A 82 -0.78 -18.19 2.35
C LYS A 82 -0.15 -19.09 3.42
N TYR A 83 1.17 -19.08 3.50
CA TYR A 83 1.99 -19.82 4.48
C TYR A 83 1.77 -19.24 5.90
N VAL A 84 0.53 -19.15 6.36
CA VAL A 84 0.19 -18.70 7.71
C VAL A 84 0.17 -19.92 8.60
N LEU A 85 1.38 -20.44 8.85
CA LEU A 85 1.69 -21.26 10.02
C LEU A 85 2.45 -20.44 11.08
N SER A 86 2.41 -19.11 11.03
CA SER A 86 2.90 -18.22 12.08
C SER A 86 2.24 -16.86 11.84
N LEU A 87 1.37 -16.32 12.67
CA LEU A 87 1.60 -15.90 14.05
C LEU A 87 0.23 -15.79 14.72
N VAL A 88 -0.16 -16.78 15.53
CA VAL A 88 -1.10 -16.50 16.61
C VAL A 88 -0.23 -15.93 17.73
N PRO A 89 -0.36 -14.64 18.12
CA PRO A 89 0.30 -14.15 19.32
C PRO A 89 -0.25 -14.95 20.50
N ARG A 90 0.61 -15.78 21.08
CA ARG A 90 0.36 -16.61 22.26
C ARG A 90 0.29 -15.72 23.50
N ILE A 91 -0.72 -14.85 23.59
CA ILE A 91 -0.87 -13.92 24.73
C ILE A 91 -2.14 -14.19 25.54
N LEU A 92 -3.11 -14.97 25.07
CA LEU A 92 -4.22 -15.41 25.94
C LEU A 92 -4.85 -16.73 25.45
N PRO A 93 -5.05 -17.74 26.33
CA PRO A 93 -5.86 -18.89 25.96
C PRO A 93 -7.35 -18.49 25.97
N PRO A 94 -8.11 -18.71 24.87
CA PRO A 94 -9.55 -18.62 24.92
C PRO A 94 -10.10 -19.79 25.75
N ILE A 95 -10.78 -19.47 26.84
CA ILE A 95 -11.24 -20.43 27.85
C ILE A 95 -12.51 -21.18 27.42
N HIS A 96 -13.00 -21.03 26.19
CA HIS A 96 -14.01 -21.93 25.62
C HIS A 96 -13.91 -21.97 24.09
N THR A 97 -13.95 -23.20 23.57
CA THR A 97 -14.06 -23.59 22.14
C THR A 97 -12.97 -23.09 21.20
N GLN A 98 -11.89 -23.87 21.08
CA GLN A 98 -11.70 -24.72 19.90
C GLN A 98 -10.45 -25.60 20.12
N CYS A 99 -10.65 -26.92 20.06
CA CYS A 99 -9.60 -27.92 20.08
C CYS A 99 -8.52 -27.62 19.02
N LEU A 100 -7.38 -27.10 19.47
CA LEU A 100 -6.10 -27.12 18.75
C LEU A 100 -5.53 -28.54 18.82
N CYS A 101 -6.13 -29.49 18.08
CA CYS A 101 -5.55 -30.81 17.91
C CYS A 101 -5.61 -31.21 16.44
N ARG A 102 -4.43 -31.22 15.81
CA ARG A 102 -4.09 -31.93 14.56
C ARG A 102 -4.63 -31.28 13.28
N GLU A 103 -3.77 -30.53 12.58
CA GLU A 103 -3.96 -30.27 11.14
C GLU A 103 -3.79 -31.59 10.35
N GLY A 104 -4.78 -32.47 10.46
CA GLY A 104 -4.80 -33.79 9.81
C GLY A 104 -5.38 -33.71 8.38
N PRO A 105 -6.18 -34.70 7.92
CA PRO A 105 -6.64 -34.85 6.52
C PRO A 105 -7.30 -33.60 5.89
N LEU A 106 -7.72 -32.63 6.71
CA LEU A 106 -8.21 -31.31 6.33
C LEU A 106 -7.21 -30.49 5.49
N VAL A 107 -5.90 -30.59 5.73
CA VAL A 107 -4.89 -29.87 4.92
C VAL A 107 -4.79 -30.46 3.51
N LYS A 108 -4.85 -31.79 3.41
CA LYS A 108 -4.88 -32.51 2.12
C LYS A 108 -6.12 -32.15 1.31
N GLN A 109 -7.27 -31.97 1.97
CA GLN A 109 -8.49 -31.48 1.33
C GLN A 109 -8.32 -30.07 0.80
N ARG A 110 -7.77 -29.13 1.61
CA ARG A 110 -7.50 -27.76 1.17
C ARG A 110 -6.58 -27.69 -0.06
N PHE A 111 -5.56 -28.53 -0.14
CA PHE A 111 -4.72 -28.62 -1.35
C PHE A 111 -5.52 -29.04 -2.59
N LYS A 112 -6.39 -30.04 -2.43
CA LYS A 112 -7.25 -30.53 -3.52
C LYS A 112 -8.30 -29.51 -3.93
N ASP A 113 -8.90 -28.81 -2.97
CA ASP A 113 -9.94 -27.81 -3.21
C ASP A 113 -9.37 -26.56 -3.89
N ALA A 114 -8.24 -26.05 -3.40
CA ALA A 114 -7.55 -24.93 -4.02
C ALA A 114 -7.09 -25.27 -5.45
N HIS A 115 -6.50 -26.46 -5.63
CA HIS A 115 -6.10 -26.96 -6.94
C HIS A 115 -7.29 -27.07 -7.90
N ARG A 116 -8.41 -27.64 -7.45
CA ARG A 116 -9.63 -27.77 -8.25
C ARG A 116 -10.13 -26.40 -8.72
N ASN A 117 -10.21 -25.43 -7.81
CA ASN A 117 -10.68 -24.08 -8.13
C ASN A 117 -9.78 -23.39 -9.17
N ILE A 118 -8.47 -23.46 -8.99
CA ILE A 118 -7.51 -22.82 -9.91
C ILE A 118 -7.44 -23.54 -11.26
N MET A 119 -7.50 -24.88 -11.27
CA MET A 119 -7.46 -25.68 -12.50
C MET A 119 -8.72 -25.48 -13.34
N ILE A 120 -9.89 -25.29 -12.74
CA ILE A 120 -11.13 -24.98 -13.48
C ILE A 120 -10.97 -23.72 -14.33
N ALA A 121 -10.32 -22.69 -13.77
CA ALA A 121 -10.06 -21.43 -14.45
C ALA A 121 -8.92 -21.53 -15.49
N ASN A 122 -7.93 -22.38 -15.25
CA ASN A 122 -6.73 -22.50 -16.09
C ASN A 122 -6.70 -23.74 -17.00
N HIS A 123 -7.82 -24.44 -17.14
CA HIS A 123 -7.87 -25.71 -17.87
C HIS A 123 -7.48 -25.52 -19.35
N PRO A 124 -6.59 -26.37 -19.92
CA PRO A 124 -6.13 -26.22 -21.31
C PRO A 124 -7.29 -26.27 -22.32
N ASP A 125 -8.25 -27.18 -22.12
CA ASP A 125 -9.41 -27.31 -23.01
C ASP A 125 -10.38 -26.11 -22.93
N ARG A 126 -10.22 -25.22 -21.95
CA ARG A 126 -10.98 -23.96 -21.83
C ARG A 126 -10.18 -22.75 -22.32
N GLY A 127 -9.10 -22.99 -23.07
CA GLY A 127 -8.18 -21.95 -23.54
C GLY A 127 -7.14 -21.52 -22.50
N GLY A 128 -6.99 -22.26 -21.40
CA GLY A 128 -5.92 -22.04 -20.43
C GLY A 128 -4.55 -22.45 -20.98
N SER A 129 -3.47 -21.91 -20.40
CA SER A 129 -2.12 -22.28 -20.81
C SER A 129 -1.76 -23.68 -20.32
N PRO A 130 -1.34 -24.61 -21.20
CA PRO A 130 -0.90 -25.94 -20.78
C PRO A 130 0.33 -25.86 -19.87
N TYR A 131 1.15 -24.83 -20.03
CA TYR A 131 2.31 -24.58 -19.18
C TYR A 131 1.90 -24.21 -17.75
N LEU A 132 0.90 -23.33 -17.59
CA LEU A 132 0.37 -22.96 -16.27
C LEU A 132 -0.31 -24.14 -15.60
N ALA A 133 -1.13 -24.90 -16.34
CA ALA A 133 -1.78 -26.10 -15.83
C ALA A 133 -0.74 -27.13 -15.32
N SER A 134 0.35 -27.33 -16.07
CA SER A 134 1.46 -28.18 -15.65
C SER A 134 2.11 -27.69 -14.34
N LYS A 135 2.34 -26.38 -14.20
CA LYS A 135 2.90 -25.79 -12.97
C LYS A 135 1.97 -25.90 -11.77
N ILE A 136 0.66 -25.76 -11.98
CA ILE A 136 -0.36 -25.96 -10.93
C ILE A 136 -0.41 -27.44 -10.48
N ASN A 137 -0.25 -28.38 -11.41
CA ASN A 137 -0.13 -29.81 -11.10
C ASN A 137 1.15 -30.11 -10.30
N GLU A 138 2.30 -29.60 -10.76
CA GLU A 138 3.60 -29.76 -10.09
C GLU A 138 3.55 -29.25 -8.64
N ALA A 139 2.93 -28.09 -8.41
CA ALA A 139 2.74 -27.52 -7.09
C ALA A 139 1.92 -28.44 -6.15
N LYS A 140 0.80 -28.98 -6.65
CA LYS A 140 -0.04 -29.92 -5.89
C LYS A 140 0.72 -31.19 -5.53
N ASP A 141 1.40 -31.80 -6.49
CA ASP A 141 2.10 -33.07 -6.30
C ASP A 141 3.24 -32.95 -5.28
N LEU A 142 3.96 -31.81 -5.28
CA LEU A 142 4.98 -31.52 -4.27
C LEU A 142 4.39 -31.43 -2.86
N LEU A 143 3.28 -30.72 -2.68
CA LEU A 143 2.65 -30.55 -1.38
C LEU A 143 2.04 -31.87 -0.87
N GLU A 144 1.44 -32.67 -1.74
CA GLU A 144 0.90 -33.99 -1.40
C GLU A 144 2.02 -35.01 -1.06
N LYS A 145 3.18 -34.90 -1.70
CA LYS A 145 4.37 -35.72 -1.38
C LYS A 145 4.94 -35.37 0.00
N GLN A 146 5.02 -34.08 0.32
CA GLN A 146 5.51 -33.61 1.63
C GLN A 146 4.63 -34.08 2.79
N GLU A 147 3.31 -34.13 2.61
CA GLU A 147 2.37 -34.63 3.63
C GLU A 147 2.24 -36.17 3.70
N ARG A 148 2.92 -36.91 2.82
CA ARG A 148 3.03 -38.37 2.87
C ARG A 148 4.34 -38.84 3.50
N GLY A 149 5.38 -38.01 3.51
CA GLY A 149 6.69 -38.32 4.08
C GLY A 149 6.91 -37.87 5.52
N LYS A 150 5.86 -37.38 6.20
CA LYS A 150 5.84 -37.07 7.63
C LYS A 150 5.13 -38.21 8.37
#